data_AF-A0A7L6A9C3-F1
#
_entry.id   AF-A0A7L6A9C3-F1
#
_cell.length_a   1.000
_cell.length_b   1.000
_cell.length_c   1.000
_cell.angle_alpha   90.00
_cell.angle_beta   90.00
_cell.angle_gamma   90.00
#
_symmetry.space_group_name_H-M   'P 1'
#
loop_
_entity.id
_entity.type
_entity.pdbx_description
1 polymer ?
#
loop_
_entity_poly.entity_id
_entity_poly.type
_entity_poly.pdbx_seq_one_letter_code
_entity_poly.pdbx_strand_id
1 'polypeptide(L)'
;MDDGQEDFDIPALKAKLLESLGPESGVYPMLIEQQFPRILARIVELWGRAGLDAYLVDLMVTDRHGRQGFPHDVLLEVFRLATVHSALGLTPKNSPGTAWDWIDDPELFKR
;
A
#
# COMPACT_ATOMS: atom_id res chain seq x y z
N MET A 1 24.83 5.86 13.70
CA MET A 1 23.62 5.18 14.20
C MET A 1 23.49 3.97 13.31
N ASP A 2 23.53 2.79 13.92
CA ASP A 2 23.50 1.52 13.21
C ASP A 2 22.06 1.32 12.72
N ASP A 3 21.77 1.84 11.52
CA ASP A 3 20.53 1.54 10.82
C ASP A 3 20.65 0.08 10.39
N GLY A 4 20.37 -0.82 11.35
CA GLY A 4 20.46 -2.25 11.18
C GLY A 4 19.77 -2.61 9.88
N GLN A 5 20.56 -3.07 8.92
CA GLN A 5 20.07 -3.52 7.63
C GLN A 5 19.25 -4.77 7.90
N GLU A 6 17.96 -4.58 8.22
CA GLU A 6 16.97 -5.64 8.27
C GLU A 6 17.03 -6.31 6.89
N ASP A 7 17.61 -7.51 6.86
CA ASP A 7 17.74 -8.30 5.64
C ASP A 7 16.35 -8.87 5.33
N PHE A 8 15.61 -8.17 4.47
CA PHE A 8 14.32 -8.62 4.01
C PHE A 8 14.52 -9.65 2.90
N ASP A 9 13.97 -10.85 3.07
CA ASP A 9 13.89 -11.84 1.99
C ASP A 9 12.88 -11.37 0.92
N ILE A 10 13.33 -10.48 0.04
CA ILE A 10 12.51 -9.89 -1.02
C ILE A 10 11.88 -10.97 -1.91
N PRO A 11 12.61 -12.01 -2.36
CA PRO A 11 12.00 -13.10 -3.12
C PRO A 11 10.83 -13.76 -2.39
N ALA A 12 10.96 -14.05 -1.09
CA ALA A 12 9.88 -14.67 -0.30
C ALA A 12 8.68 -13.72 -0.11
N LEU A 13 8.94 -12.44 0.19
CA LEU A 13 7.89 -11.42 0.32
C LEU A 13 7.11 -11.27 -0.99
N LYS A 14 7.84 -11.19 -2.11
CA LYS A 14 7.27 -11.11 -3.44
C LYS A 14 6.38 -12.31 -3.74
N ALA A 15 6.89 -13.53 -3.55
CA ALA A 15 6.14 -14.75 -3.80
C ALA A 15 4.83 -14.78 -2.99
N LYS A 16 4.90 -14.44 -1.70
CA LYS A 16 3.74 -14.41 -0.80
C LYS A 16 2.69 -13.37 -1.20
N LEU A 17 3.12 -12.16 -1.59
CA LEU A 17 2.19 -11.13 -2.03
C LEU A 17 1.55 -11.48 -3.36
N LEU A 18 2.31 -12.02 -4.33
CA LEU A 18 1.78 -12.47 -5.61
C LEU A 18 0.75 -13.60 -5.44
N GLU A 19 1.02 -14.56 -4.55
CA GLU A 19 0.05 -15.59 -4.19
C GLU A 19 -1.24 -14.99 -3.61
N SER A 20 -1.10 -13.98 -2.73
CA SER A 20 -2.25 -13.31 -2.10
C SER A 20 -3.04 -12.42 -3.06
N LEU A 21 -2.39 -11.87 -4.10
CA LEU A 21 -3.02 -11.08 -5.16
C LEU A 21 -3.76 -11.96 -6.17
N GLY A 22 -3.24 -13.17 -6.44
CA GLY A 22 -3.83 -14.09 -7.39
C GLY A 22 -4.02 -13.47 -8.78
N PRO A 23 -5.26 -13.42 -9.33
CA PRO A 23 -5.54 -12.78 -10.63
C PRO A 23 -5.09 -11.32 -10.73
N GLU A 24 -5.06 -10.59 -9.62
CA GLU A 24 -4.68 -9.18 -9.57
C GLU A 24 -3.16 -8.96 -9.44
N SER A 25 -2.34 -9.99 -9.68
CA SER A 25 -0.87 -9.90 -9.59
C SER A 25 -0.23 -8.75 -10.39
N GLY A 26 -0.93 -8.21 -11.40
CA GLY A 26 -0.51 -7.03 -12.16
C GLY A 26 -0.37 -5.73 -11.34
N VAL A 27 -0.94 -5.66 -10.13
CA VAL A 27 -0.79 -4.50 -9.23
C VAL A 27 0.40 -4.59 -8.28
N TYR A 28 1.27 -5.59 -8.45
CA TYR A 28 2.44 -5.78 -7.61
C TYR A 28 3.32 -4.50 -7.54
N PRO A 29 3.72 -4.05 -6.33
CA PRO A 29 4.33 -2.73 -6.15
C PRO A 29 5.85 -2.77 -6.33
N MET A 30 6.32 -2.60 -7.57
CA MET A 30 7.74 -2.70 -7.92
C MET A 30 8.60 -1.58 -7.31
N LEU A 31 8.10 -0.35 -7.25
CA LEU A 31 8.86 0.77 -6.68
C LEU A 31 8.94 0.67 -5.16
N ILE A 32 7.87 0.21 -4.50
CA ILE A 32 7.90 -0.08 -3.06
C ILE A 32 8.90 -1.20 -2.76
N GLU A 33 8.93 -2.29 -3.54
CA GLU A 33 9.93 -3.35 -3.38
C GLU A 33 11.36 -2.80 -3.43
N GLN A 34 11.66 -1.99 -4.44
CA GLN A 34 13.02 -1.51 -4.71
C GLN A 34 13.49 -0.44 -3.71
N GLN A 35 12.60 0.45 -3.30
CA GLN A 35 12.97 1.64 -2.52
C GLN A 35 12.60 1.52 -1.05
N PHE A 36 11.58 0.74 -0.71
CA PHE A 36 11.03 0.61 0.63
C PHE A 36 10.74 -0.85 1.04
N PRO A 37 11.76 -1.73 1.10
CA PRO A 37 11.62 -3.13 1.54
C PRO A 37 10.80 -3.34 2.82
N ARG A 38 10.97 -2.45 3.81
CA ARG A 38 10.21 -2.49 5.07
C ARG A 38 8.72 -2.25 4.87
N ILE A 39 8.35 -1.38 3.94
CA ILE A 39 6.95 -1.13 3.60
C ILE A 39 6.36 -2.35 2.90
N LEU A 40 7.11 -2.96 1.96
CA LEU A 40 6.70 -4.20 1.32
C LEU A 40 6.45 -5.30 2.37
N ALA A 41 7.40 -5.52 3.27
CA ALA A 41 7.26 -6.52 4.34
C ALA A 41 6.00 -6.29 5.18
N ARG A 42 5.72 -5.02 5.53
CA ARG A 42 4.53 -4.65 6.29
C ARG A 42 3.24 -4.87 5.51
N ILE A 43 3.22 -4.59 4.21
CA ILE A 43 2.08 -4.88 3.33
C ILE A 43 1.82 -6.39 3.31
N VAL A 44 2.85 -7.21 3.09
CA VAL A 44 2.73 -8.68 3.07
C VAL A 44 2.25 -9.24 4.41
N GLU A 45 2.67 -8.66 5.53
CA GLU A 45 2.22 -9.05 6.87
C GLU A 45 0.73 -8.73 7.10
N LEU A 46 0.29 -7.56 6.63
CA LEU A 46 -1.05 -7.04 6.85
C LEU A 46 -2.06 -7.46 5.77
N TRP A 47 -1.62 -8.05 4.66
CA TRP A 47 -2.50 -8.43 3.56
C TRP A 47 -3.63 -9.35 4.02
N GLY A 48 -4.87 -9.04 3.62
CA GLY A 48 -6.07 -9.75 4.05
C GLY A 48 -6.54 -9.40 5.47
N ARG A 49 -5.92 -8.40 6.11
CA ARG A 49 -6.32 -7.90 7.44
C ARG A 49 -6.88 -6.49 7.33
N ALA A 50 -7.87 -6.21 8.17
CA ALA A 50 -8.46 -4.87 8.34
C ALA A 50 -7.42 -3.75 8.60
N GLY A 51 -6.27 -4.08 9.20
CA GLY A 51 -5.23 -3.12 9.51
C GLY A 51 -4.43 -2.61 8.30
N LEU A 52 -4.53 -3.27 7.13
CA LEU A 52 -3.81 -2.84 5.93
C LEU A 52 -4.33 -1.50 5.41
N ASP A 53 -5.65 -1.30 5.37
CA ASP A 53 -6.23 -0.07 4.80
C ASP A 53 -5.79 1.17 5.59
N ALA A 54 -5.82 1.09 6.92
CA ALA A 54 -5.35 2.17 7.78
C ALA A 54 -3.86 2.48 7.58
N TYR A 55 -3.05 1.43 7.37
CA TYR A 55 -1.64 1.59 7.09
C TYR A 55 -1.39 2.28 5.74
N LEU A 56 -2.08 1.85 4.68
CA LEU A 56 -1.95 2.46 3.35
C LEU A 56 -2.40 3.93 3.36
N VAL A 57 -3.45 4.28 4.12
CA VAL A 57 -3.88 5.67 4.33
C VAL A 57 -2.79 6.51 4.99
N ASP A 58 -2.18 6.04 6.08
CA ASP A 58 -1.11 6.79 6.77
C ASP A 58 0.10 7.04 5.86
N LEU A 59 0.41 6.11 4.94
CA LEU A 59 1.48 6.32 3.94
C LEU A 59 1.16 7.47 2.97
N MET A 60 -0.12 7.67 2.62
CA MET A 60 -0.55 8.71 1.68
C MET A 60 -0.72 10.08 2.34
N VAL A 61 -1.17 10.13 3.60
CA VAL A 61 -1.44 11.38 4.35
C VAL A 61 -0.15 11.95 4.98
N THR A 62 1.01 11.78 4.35
CA THR A 62 2.31 12.21 4.92
C THR A 62 2.52 13.73 4.87
N ASP A 63 1.62 14.50 5.50
CA ASP A 63 1.84 15.88 5.92
C ASP A 63 2.35 15.90 7.37
N ARG A 64 3.62 15.49 7.54
CA ARG A 64 4.36 15.73 8.78
C ARG A 64 5.48 16.69 8.43
N HIS A 65 5.41 17.91 8.97
CA HIS A 65 6.40 18.97 8.76
C HIS A 65 7.83 18.40 8.79
N GLY A 66 8.54 18.47 7.67
CA GLY A 66 9.94 18.06 7.55
C GLY A 66 10.22 16.70 6.89
N ARG A 67 9.22 15.96 6.39
CA ARG A 67 9.44 14.80 5.50
C ARG A 67 9.12 15.18 4.05
N GLN A 68 10.01 14.82 3.12
CA GLN A 68 9.62 14.71 1.72
C GLN A 68 8.67 13.50 1.63
N GLY A 69 7.42 13.72 1.24
CA GLY A 69 6.46 12.64 0.99
C GLY A 69 6.97 11.65 -0.07
N PHE A 70 6.19 10.62 -0.37
CA PHE A 70 6.59 9.67 -1.40
C PHE A 70 6.60 10.29 -2.80
N PRO A 71 7.48 9.80 -3.70
CA PRO A 71 7.35 10.08 -5.12
C PRO A 71 5.95 9.71 -5.62
N HIS A 72 5.43 10.47 -6.58
CA HIS A 72 4.08 10.26 -7.14
C HIS A 72 3.85 8.80 -7.58
N ASP A 73 4.82 8.19 -8.26
CA ASP A 73 4.66 6.82 -8.77
C ASP A 73 4.59 5.77 -7.66
N VAL A 74 5.23 6.03 -6.51
CA VAL A 74 5.12 5.18 -5.32
C VAL A 74 3.73 5.34 -4.70
N LEU A 75 3.20 6.57 -4.61
CA LEU A 75 1.82 6.80 -4.15
C LEU A 75 0.79 6.07 -5.04
N LEU A 76 1.00 6.02 -6.35
CA LEU A 76 0.14 5.27 -7.28
C LEU A 76 0.18 3.75 -7.02
N GLU A 77 1.31 3.19 -6.60
CA GLU A 77 1.38 1.79 -6.16
C GLU A 77 0.60 1.56 -4.86
N VAL A 78 0.76 2.45 -3.87
CA VAL A 78 0.01 2.38 -2.60
C VAL A 78 -1.50 2.47 -2.86
N PHE A 79 -1.93 3.38 -3.74
CA PHE A 79 -3.33 3.54 -4.12
C PHE A 79 -3.89 2.28 -4.79
N ARG A 80 -3.18 1.72 -5.79
CA ARG A 80 -3.60 0.49 -6.49
C ARG A 80 -3.77 -0.69 -5.53
N LEU A 81 -2.89 -0.83 -4.54
CA LEU A 81 -3.01 -1.86 -3.52
C LEU A 81 -4.25 -1.67 -2.65
N ALA A 82 -4.57 -0.44 -2.24
CA ALA A 82 -5.79 -0.14 -1.48
C ALA A 82 -7.05 -0.47 -2.31
N THR A 83 -7.09 -0.09 -3.59
CA THR A 83 -8.20 -0.41 -4.49
C THR A 83 -8.40 -1.92 -4.62
N VAL A 84 -7.32 -2.69 -4.85
CA VAL A 84 -7.43 -4.15 -4.98
C VAL A 84 -7.83 -4.80 -3.67
N HIS A 85 -7.26 -4.38 -2.53
CA HIS A 85 -7.63 -4.91 -1.23
C HIS A 85 -9.12 -4.71 -0.92
N SER A 86 -9.65 -3.52 -1.25
CA SER A 86 -11.08 -3.20 -1.14
C SER A 86 -11.94 -4.02 -2.11
N ALA A 87 -11.54 -4.11 -3.39
CA ALA A 87 -12.26 -4.86 -4.42
C ALA A 87 -12.36 -6.37 -4.11
N LEU A 88 -11.35 -6.92 -3.43
CA LEU A 88 -11.35 -8.30 -2.92
C LEU A 88 -12.24 -8.49 -1.68
N GLY A 89 -12.86 -7.43 -1.15
CA GLY A 89 -13.73 -7.46 0.03
C GLY A 89 -12.97 -7.67 1.34
N LEU A 90 -11.66 -7.38 1.37
CA LEU A 90 -10.79 -7.54 2.53
C LEU A 90 -10.84 -6.33 3.47
N THR A 91 -11.43 -5.23 3.01
CA THR A 91 -11.75 -4.04 3.81
C THR A 91 -13.04 -4.26 4.61
N PRO A 92 -13.03 -4.03 5.94
CA PRO A 92 -14.26 -4.13 6.75
C PRO A 92 -15.29 -3.08 6.33
N LYS A 93 -16.53 -3.52 6.10
CA LYS A 93 -17.68 -2.66 5.75
C LYS A 93 -18.06 -1.61 6.81
N ASN A 94 -17.53 -1.76 8.03
CA ASN A 94 -17.87 -0.94 9.19
C ASN A 94 -16.73 0.00 9.59
N SER A 95 -15.66 0.08 8.81
CA SER A 95 -14.60 1.05 9.04
C SER A 95 -15.20 2.45 8.83
N PRO A 96 -15.18 3.33 9.85
CA PRO A 96 -15.80 4.65 9.74
C PRO A 96 -15.07 5.44 8.66
N GLY A 97 -15.70 5.56 7.50
CA GLY A 97 -15.18 6.26 6.33
C GLY A 97 -13.89 5.63 5.81
N THR A 98 -13.99 4.76 4.80
CA THR A 98 -12.91 4.69 3.83
C THR A 98 -12.66 6.12 3.38
N ALA A 99 -11.52 6.70 3.76
CA ALA A 99 -11.04 8.00 3.28
C ALA A 99 -10.91 8.04 1.73
N TRP A 100 -11.21 6.94 1.05
CA TRP A 100 -11.24 6.70 -0.38
C TRP A 100 -12.63 6.82 -1.02
N ASP A 101 -13.73 6.88 -0.25
CA ASP A 101 -15.09 7.14 -0.81
C ASP A 101 -15.13 8.47 -1.59
N TRP A 102 -14.19 9.37 -1.32
CA TRP A 102 -14.07 10.69 -1.94
C TRP A 102 -13.13 10.66 -3.16
N ILE A 103 -12.32 9.61 -3.35
CA ILE A 103 -11.36 9.48 -4.46
C ILE A 103 -11.92 8.62 -5.60
N ASP A 104 -12.97 7.85 -5.34
CA ASP A 104 -13.82 7.27 -6.39
C ASP A 104 -14.63 8.33 -7.18
N ASP A 105 -14.45 9.62 -6.89
CA ASP A 105 -14.91 10.71 -7.75
C ASP A 105 -13.92 10.91 -8.93
N PRO A 106 -14.28 10.48 -10.16
CA PRO A 106 -13.43 10.66 -11.34
C PRO A 106 -13.20 12.13 -11.72
N GLU A 107 -13.89 13.09 -11.10
CA GLU A 107 -13.73 14.52 -11.36
C GLU A 107 -12.56 15.15 -10.58
N LEU A 108 -11.99 14.48 -9.58
CA LEU A 108 -10.89 15.04 -8.76
C LEU A 108 -9.54 15.15 -9.49
N PHE A 109 -9.38 14.45 -10.61
CA PHE A 109 -8.17 14.50 -11.44
C PHE A 109 -8.31 15.36 -12.71
N LYS A 110 -9.44 16.05 -12.90
CA LYS A 110 -9.58 17.02 -13.98
C LYS A 110 -9.08 18.38 -13.51
N ARG A 111 -7.93 18.77 -14.04
CA ARG A 111 -7.40 20.14 -14.00
C ARG A 111 -8.23 21.10 -14.83
#